data_AF-A0A1F6IVA1-F1
#
_entry.id   AF-A0A1F6IVA1-F1
#
_cell.length_a   1.000
_cell.length_b   1.000
_cell.length_c   1.000
_cell.angle_alpha   90.00
_cell.angle_beta   90.00
_cell.angle_gamma   90.00
#
_symmetry.space_group_name_H-M   'P 1'
#
loop_
_entity.id
_entity.type
_entity.pdbx_description
1 polymer ?
#
loop_
_entity_poly.entity_id
_entity_poly.type
_entity_poly.pdbx_seq_one_letter_code
_entity_poly.pdbx_strand_id
1 'polypeptide(L)'
;MNRGKVLIIGGAGLIGSHTADELDRRGYQIRILDNLSPKTHVGKWPEYLNLKFEKIKGDVRDRKILSKALTGVDFVIHLAALMDLLPDYSNFFDINVTPTALIYEIIASYKLPIKKVVVASSQFVYGEGRWTCQKHGQVFPGLRTIQMMSQGQFDPKCPYGNEKITPMLSEEFHQDPPNQYAISKYTQELIALKLGRLNNIPSVVMRYSIVHGPRQSLKNAYSGALRIFTLKMLANHNPPIFEDGLSRRDYISVYDVARANALMLESDKANYENFNVGSGKAYTVLDLAKLIRATLGKDKISLKLSGQFRVGDIRHAVSDISKLKKIGWRPQDSEEKIVKKYIKWVKKQKLDQDYLTLAERQMKKLGVIRKLSAIK
;
A
#
# COMPACT_ATOMS: atom_id res chain seq x y z
N MET A 1 9.60 6.13 -30.64
CA MET A 1 9.53 4.68 -30.90
C MET A 1 8.52 4.07 -29.93
N ASN A 2 7.57 3.27 -30.42
CA ASN A 2 6.56 2.61 -29.60
C ASN A 2 7.24 1.56 -28.70
N ARG A 3 7.20 1.74 -27.37
CA ARG A 3 7.84 0.80 -26.40
C ARG A 3 7.01 -0.46 -26.13
N GLY A 4 5.87 -0.61 -26.82
CA GLY A 4 4.90 -1.67 -26.59
C GLY A 4 3.73 -1.22 -25.74
N LYS A 5 2.85 -2.16 -25.43
CA LYS A 5 1.59 -1.90 -24.73
C LYS A 5 1.56 -2.52 -23.34
N VAL A 6 1.17 -1.73 -22.34
CA VAL A 6 1.10 -2.14 -20.94
C VAL A 6 -0.34 -2.20 -20.48
N LEU A 7 -0.74 -3.36 -19.95
CA LEU A 7 -1.98 -3.51 -19.19
C LEU A 7 -1.72 -3.15 -17.72
N ILE A 8 -2.45 -2.17 -17.19
CA ILE A 8 -2.46 -1.81 -15.78
C ILE A 8 -3.79 -2.25 -15.18
N ILE A 9 -3.76 -3.34 -14.41
CA ILE A 9 -4.91 -3.88 -13.70
C ILE A 9 -5.04 -3.16 -12.37
N GLY A 10 -6.19 -2.54 -12.08
CA GLY A 10 -6.34 -1.55 -11.01
C GLY A 10 -5.85 -0.15 -11.40
N GLY A 11 -5.83 0.13 -12.72
CA GLY A 11 -5.25 1.35 -13.28
C GLY A 11 -6.03 2.63 -12.96
N ALA A 12 -7.28 2.55 -12.48
CA ALA A 12 -8.02 3.74 -12.07
C ALA A 12 -7.64 4.20 -10.64
N GLY A 13 -7.01 3.34 -9.84
CA GLY A 13 -6.63 3.67 -8.46
C GLY A 13 -5.48 4.69 -8.33
N LEU A 14 -5.09 4.97 -7.08
CA LEU A 14 -3.99 5.88 -6.75
C LEU A 14 -2.70 5.47 -7.48
N ILE A 15 -2.16 4.29 -7.19
CA ILE A 15 -0.88 3.84 -7.76
C ILE A 15 -1.00 3.63 -9.27
N GLY A 16 -2.12 3.05 -9.71
CA GLY A 16 -2.37 2.72 -11.12
C GLY A 16 -2.39 3.94 -12.03
N SER A 17 -3.12 4.99 -11.66
CA SER A 17 -3.23 6.20 -12.49
C SER A 17 -1.90 6.95 -12.62
N HIS A 18 -1.10 7.01 -11.55
CA HIS A 18 0.25 7.63 -11.63
C HIS A 18 1.23 6.74 -12.39
N THR A 19 1.12 5.42 -12.28
CA THR A 19 1.94 4.47 -13.07
C THR A 19 1.60 4.58 -14.56
N ALA A 20 0.32 4.75 -14.91
CA ALA A 20 -0.13 5.00 -16.27
C ALA A 20 0.50 6.27 -16.86
N ASP A 21 0.45 7.39 -16.12
CA ASP A 21 1.04 8.65 -16.57
C ASP A 21 2.56 8.56 -16.76
N GLU A 22 3.27 7.88 -15.85
CA GLU A 22 4.73 7.72 -15.96
C GLU A 22 5.13 6.84 -17.13
N LEU A 23 4.41 5.75 -17.39
CA LEU A 23 4.68 4.88 -18.55
C LEU A 23 4.29 5.54 -19.88
N ASP A 24 3.19 6.28 -19.90
CA ASP A 24 2.80 7.06 -21.08
C ASP A 24 3.86 8.10 -21.45
N ARG A 25 4.41 8.81 -20.45
CA ARG A 25 5.53 9.76 -20.63
C ARG A 25 6.79 9.07 -21.17
N ARG A 26 6.97 7.77 -20.93
CA ARG A 26 8.08 6.96 -21.46
C ARG A 26 7.81 6.39 -22.85
N GLY A 27 6.62 6.60 -23.41
CA GLY A 27 6.27 6.16 -24.77
C GLY A 27 5.62 4.77 -24.86
N TYR A 28 5.06 4.26 -23.76
CA TYR A 28 4.22 3.05 -23.77
C TYR A 28 2.78 3.38 -24.14
N GLN A 29 2.11 2.46 -24.83
CA GLN A 29 0.66 2.49 -24.96
C GLN A 29 0.00 1.92 -23.71
N ILE A 30 -1.03 2.58 -23.19
CA ILE A 30 -1.65 2.20 -21.92
C ILE A 30 -3.05 1.61 -22.13
N ARG A 31 -3.28 0.44 -21.52
CA ARG A 31 -4.59 -0.15 -21.31
C ARG A 31 -4.85 -0.28 -19.81
N ILE A 32 -6.04 0.11 -19.37
CA ILE A 32 -6.49 0.02 -17.97
C ILE A 32 -7.61 -1.01 -17.87
N LEU A 33 -7.50 -1.93 -16.90
CA LEU A 33 -8.60 -2.76 -16.42
C LEU A 33 -8.94 -2.35 -14.99
N ASP A 34 -10.19 -1.97 -14.73
CA ASP A 34 -10.66 -1.61 -13.39
C ASP A 34 -12.17 -1.89 -13.22
N ASN A 35 -12.61 -2.29 -12.04
CA ASN A 35 -14.03 -2.50 -11.76
C ASN A 35 -14.76 -1.22 -11.32
N LEU A 36 -14.01 -0.15 -11.05
CA LEU A 36 -14.51 1.15 -10.57
C LEU A 36 -15.31 1.02 -9.28
N SER A 37 -14.84 0.18 -8.35
CA SER A 37 -15.47 -0.13 -7.07
C SER A 37 -16.17 1.09 -6.45
N PRO A 38 -17.45 0.97 -6.03
CA PRO A 38 -18.18 2.08 -5.42
C PRO A 38 -17.48 2.68 -4.20
N LYS A 39 -16.69 1.87 -3.47
CA LYS A 39 -15.88 2.33 -2.32
C LYS A 39 -14.83 3.38 -2.71
N THR A 40 -14.40 3.40 -3.98
CA THR A 40 -13.30 4.25 -4.47
C THR A 40 -13.77 5.23 -5.55
N HIS A 41 -14.48 4.76 -6.57
CA HIS A 41 -14.76 5.50 -7.81
C HIS A 41 -16.25 5.72 -8.11
N VAL A 42 -17.18 5.26 -7.25
CA VAL A 42 -18.63 5.40 -7.46
C VAL A 42 -19.09 4.94 -8.85
N GLY A 43 -18.43 3.92 -9.41
CA GLY A 43 -18.78 3.30 -10.69
C GLY A 43 -18.43 4.10 -11.95
N LYS A 44 -17.80 5.28 -11.80
CA LYS A 44 -17.42 6.18 -12.91
C LYS A 44 -15.91 6.26 -13.09
N TRP A 45 -15.47 6.41 -14.33
CA TRP A 45 -14.05 6.66 -14.62
C TRP A 45 -13.64 8.01 -14.02
N PRO A 46 -12.54 8.10 -13.28
CA PRO A 46 -12.09 9.36 -12.73
C PRO A 46 -11.55 10.29 -13.82
N GLU A 47 -11.85 11.58 -13.69
CA GLU A 47 -11.48 12.64 -14.66
C GLU A 47 -9.97 12.84 -14.83
N TYR A 48 -9.17 12.41 -13.85
CA TYR A 48 -7.71 12.52 -13.92
C TYR A 48 -7.05 11.49 -14.85
N LEU A 49 -7.79 10.49 -15.33
CA LEU A 49 -7.25 9.52 -16.29
C LEU A 49 -7.24 10.12 -17.68
N ASN A 50 -6.14 9.97 -18.39
CA ASN A 50 -6.02 10.45 -19.75
C ASN A 50 -7.07 9.80 -20.66
N LEU A 51 -7.75 10.62 -21.47
CA LEU A 51 -8.80 10.17 -22.38
C LEU A 51 -8.29 9.18 -23.43
N LYS A 52 -7.00 9.28 -23.81
CA LYS A 52 -6.38 8.41 -24.82
C LYS A 52 -6.11 6.98 -24.32
N PHE A 53 -6.15 6.73 -23.01
CA PHE A 53 -5.92 5.40 -22.48
C PHE A 53 -7.07 4.48 -22.85
N GLU A 54 -6.75 3.27 -23.33
CA GLU A 54 -7.76 2.24 -23.54
C GLU A 54 -8.30 1.79 -22.18
N LYS A 55 -9.62 1.77 -22.02
CA LYS A 55 -10.29 1.53 -20.74
C LYS A 55 -11.22 0.34 -20.84
N ILE A 56 -11.01 -0.65 -19.98
CA ILE A 56 -11.87 -1.83 -19.84
C ILE A 56 -12.45 -1.78 -18.43
N LYS A 57 -13.78 -1.61 -18.34
CA LYS A 57 -14.49 -1.71 -17.07
C LYS A 57 -14.83 -3.18 -16.84
N GLY A 58 -14.39 -3.75 -15.73
CA GLY A 58 -14.66 -5.15 -15.43
C GLY A 58 -13.96 -5.67 -14.18
N ASP A 59 -14.42 -6.82 -13.69
CA ASP A 59 -13.86 -7.48 -12.52
C ASP A 59 -12.75 -8.44 -12.94
N VAL A 60 -11.65 -8.45 -12.18
CA VAL A 60 -10.48 -9.30 -12.45
C VAL A 60 -10.77 -10.78 -12.21
N ARG A 61 -11.85 -11.11 -11.48
CA ARG A 61 -12.33 -12.49 -11.27
C ARG A 61 -13.03 -13.06 -12.51
N ASP A 62 -13.46 -12.21 -13.45
CA ASP A 62 -14.06 -12.66 -14.70
C ASP A 62 -12.97 -13.03 -15.72
N ARG A 63 -12.85 -14.34 -15.99
CA ARG A 63 -11.92 -14.87 -17.00
C ARG A 63 -12.08 -14.21 -18.36
N LYS A 64 -13.29 -14.01 -18.86
CA LYS A 64 -13.50 -13.47 -20.21
C LYS A 64 -13.00 -12.03 -20.30
N ILE A 65 -13.26 -11.23 -19.26
CA ILE A 65 -12.77 -9.85 -19.17
C ILE A 65 -11.26 -9.83 -19.06
N LEU A 66 -10.68 -10.66 -18.20
CA LEU A 66 -9.24 -10.70 -17.98
C LEU A 66 -8.49 -11.18 -19.24
N SER A 67 -9.00 -12.21 -19.92
CA SER A 67 -8.49 -12.66 -21.22
C SER A 67 -8.53 -11.53 -22.25
N LYS A 68 -9.66 -10.84 -22.39
CA LYS A 68 -9.79 -9.69 -23.29
C LYS A 68 -8.76 -8.59 -22.97
N ALA A 69 -8.52 -8.33 -21.68
CA ALA A 69 -7.58 -7.31 -21.25
C ALA A 69 -6.12 -7.69 -21.57
N LEU A 70 -5.78 -8.97 -21.48
CA LEU A 70 -4.44 -9.51 -21.76
C LEU A 70 -4.14 -9.65 -23.26
N THR A 71 -5.16 -9.78 -24.13
CA THR A 71 -4.93 -9.93 -25.57
C THR A 71 -4.27 -8.71 -26.19
N GLY A 72 -3.11 -8.90 -26.83
CA GLY A 72 -2.41 -7.85 -27.59
C GLY A 72 -1.67 -6.82 -26.72
N VAL A 73 -1.31 -7.18 -25.48
CA VAL A 73 -0.38 -6.38 -24.66
C VAL A 73 0.96 -7.10 -24.54
N ASP A 74 2.03 -6.33 -24.27
CA ASP A 74 3.38 -6.85 -24.08
C ASP A 74 3.71 -7.04 -22.59
N PHE A 75 3.11 -6.23 -21.73
CA PHE A 75 3.47 -6.13 -20.31
C PHE A 75 2.23 -6.02 -19.44
N VAL A 76 2.34 -6.51 -18.21
CA VAL A 76 1.26 -6.44 -17.20
C VAL A 76 1.78 -5.81 -15.92
N ILE A 77 1.04 -4.84 -15.36
CA ILE A 77 1.21 -4.36 -13.99
C ILE A 77 -0.08 -4.66 -13.23
N HIS A 78 -0.01 -5.59 -12.28
CA HIS A 78 -1.15 -6.02 -11.49
C HIS A 78 -1.18 -5.31 -10.13
N LEU A 79 -2.04 -4.29 -10.02
CA LEU A 79 -2.23 -3.45 -8.83
C LEU A 79 -3.59 -3.63 -8.16
N ALA A 80 -4.55 -4.25 -8.86
CA ALA A 80 -5.89 -4.51 -8.32
C ALA A 80 -5.79 -5.39 -7.08
N ALA A 81 -6.33 -4.90 -5.98
CA ALA A 81 -6.43 -5.62 -4.74
C ALA A 81 -7.49 -4.99 -3.83
N LEU A 82 -8.08 -5.81 -2.97
CA LEU A 82 -8.77 -5.39 -1.78
C LEU A 82 -7.74 -5.17 -0.65
N MET A 83 -7.82 -4.01 -0.02
CA MET A 83 -7.11 -3.68 1.23
C MET A 83 -8.13 -3.23 2.25
N ASP A 84 -8.21 -3.95 3.36
CA ASP A 84 -9.14 -3.71 4.47
C ASP A 84 -8.65 -4.52 5.71
N LEU A 85 -9.24 -4.30 6.88
CA LEU A 85 -9.10 -5.13 8.08
C LEU A 85 -10.44 -5.78 8.50
N LEU A 86 -11.50 -5.65 7.70
CA LEU A 86 -12.77 -6.33 7.91
C LEU A 86 -12.58 -7.85 8.01
N PRO A 87 -13.38 -8.55 8.85
CA PRO A 87 -13.43 -10.01 8.91
C PRO A 87 -14.18 -10.59 7.69
N ASP A 88 -13.70 -10.26 6.50
CA ASP A 88 -14.21 -10.66 5.18
C ASP A 88 -13.17 -11.55 4.49
N TYR A 89 -12.78 -12.62 5.20
CA TYR A 89 -11.53 -13.34 4.95
C TYR A 89 -11.44 -13.92 3.53
N SER A 90 -12.46 -14.67 3.08
CA SER A 90 -12.49 -15.30 1.75
C SER A 90 -12.37 -14.29 0.62
N ASN A 91 -13.02 -13.13 0.75
CA ASN A 91 -13.04 -12.11 -0.28
C ASN A 91 -11.65 -11.52 -0.59
N PHE A 92 -10.73 -11.50 0.39
CA PHE A 92 -9.33 -11.14 0.12
C PHE A 92 -8.65 -12.13 -0.82
N PHE A 93 -8.91 -13.42 -0.67
CA PHE A 93 -8.36 -14.45 -1.55
C PHE A 93 -9.02 -14.40 -2.92
N ASP A 94 -10.35 -14.22 -2.98
CA ASP A 94 -11.08 -14.10 -4.23
C ASP A 94 -10.64 -12.90 -5.07
N ILE A 95 -10.32 -11.77 -4.45
CA ILE A 95 -9.95 -10.54 -5.17
C ILE A 95 -8.44 -10.43 -5.39
N ASN A 96 -7.61 -10.84 -4.43
CA ASN A 96 -6.16 -10.65 -4.52
C ASN A 96 -5.47 -11.89 -5.11
N VAL A 97 -5.85 -13.10 -4.67
CA VAL A 97 -5.10 -14.33 -4.97
C VAL A 97 -5.57 -14.96 -6.28
N THR A 98 -6.86 -15.27 -6.38
CA THR A 98 -7.44 -15.97 -7.54
C THR A 98 -7.14 -15.27 -8.87
N PRO A 99 -7.30 -13.94 -9.01
CA PRO A 99 -7.02 -13.25 -10.27
C PRO A 99 -5.53 -13.22 -10.60
N THR A 100 -4.65 -13.22 -9.58
CA THR A 100 -3.20 -13.29 -9.81
C THR A 100 -2.84 -14.62 -10.45
N ALA A 101 -3.37 -15.74 -9.94
CA ALA A 101 -3.15 -17.05 -10.55
C ALA A 101 -3.74 -17.11 -11.97
N LEU A 102 -4.96 -16.58 -12.15
CA LEU A 102 -5.67 -16.55 -13.42
C LEU A 102 -4.91 -15.78 -14.51
N ILE A 103 -4.18 -14.71 -14.16
CA ILE A 103 -3.29 -14.01 -15.12
C ILE A 103 -2.28 -15.00 -15.71
N TYR A 104 -1.54 -15.73 -14.87
CA TYR A 104 -0.54 -16.69 -15.35
C TYR A 104 -1.18 -17.85 -16.11
N GLU A 105 -2.33 -18.33 -15.64
CA GLU A 105 -3.07 -19.41 -16.31
C GLU A 105 -3.49 -19.01 -17.73
N ILE A 106 -4.04 -17.80 -17.92
CA ILE A 106 -4.45 -17.28 -19.23
C ILE A 106 -3.22 -17.10 -20.13
N ILE A 107 -2.14 -16.49 -19.61
CA ILE A 107 -0.91 -16.28 -20.39
C ILE A 107 -0.37 -17.62 -20.89
N ALA A 108 -0.29 -18.63 -20.03
CA ALA A 108 0.19 -19.96 -20.39
C ALA A 108 -0.75 -20.66 -21.37
N SER A 109 -2.05 -20.68 -21.09
CA SER A 109 -3.06 -21.40 -21.89
C SER A 109 -3.16 -20.88 -23.32
N TYR A 110 -3.10 -19.56 -23.50
CA TYR A 110 -3.21 -18.93 -24.82
C TYR A 110 -1.85 -18.58 -25.43
N LYS A 111 -0.73 -18.95 -24.78
CA LYS A 111 0.63 -18.62 -25.19
C LYS A 111 0.80 -17.13 -25.52
N LEU A 112 0.24 -16.27 -24.66
CA LEU A 112 0.29 -14.82 -24.89
C LEU A 112 1.74 -14.33 -24.81
N PRO A 113 2.17 -13.40 -25.69
CA PRO A 113 3.55 -12.94 -25.76
C PRO A 113 3.90 -11.92 -24.66
N ILE A 114 3.48 -12.18 -23.42
CA ILE A 114 3.76 -11.30 -22.27
C ILE A 114 5.24 -11.39 -21.91
N LYS A 115 5.92 -10.25 -22.00
CA LYS A 115 7.36 -10.10 -21.75
C LYS A 115 7.67 -9.93 -20.26
N LYS A 116 6.75 -9.34 -19.48
CA LYS A 116 6.94 -9.15 -18.03
C LYS A 116 5.63 -8.90 -17.29
N VAL A 117 5.55 -9.40 -16.05
CA VAL A 117 4.46 -9.13 -15.10
C VAL A 117 5.02 -8.50 -13.82
N VAL A 118 4.57 -7.29 -13.47
CA VAL A 118 4.89 -6.63 -12.20
C VAL A 118 3.68 -6.74 -11.27
N VAL A 119 3.86 -7.25 -10.05
CA VAL A 119 2.78 -7.50 -9.10
C VAL A 119 2.96 -6.67 -7.83
N ALA A 120 1.90 -5.97 -7.41
CA ALA A 120 1.88 -5.21 -6.17
C ALA A 120 1.70 -6.12 -4.94
N SER A 121 2.72 -6.15 -4.10
CA SER A 121 2.66 -6.64 -2.73
C SER A 121 2.68 -5.47 -1.73
N SER A 122 2.99 -5.73 -0.47
CA SER A 122 2.94 -4.76 0.62
C SER A 122 4.03 -5.04 1.65
N GLN A 123 4.55 -3.99 2.29
CA GLN A 123 5.38 -4.17 3.50
C GLN A 123 4.65 -4.86 4.66
N PHE A 124 3.31 -4.94 4.62
CA PHE A 124 2.54 -5.66 5.65
C PHE A 124 2.84 -7.16 5.71
N VAL A 125 3.49 -7.73 4.70
CA VAL A 125 3.94 -9.14 4.73
C VAL A 125 5.01 -9.40 5.80
N TYR A 126 5.59 -8.35 6.40
CA TYR A 126 6.63 -8.47 7.40
C TYR A 126 6.13 -8.64 8.84
N GLY A 127 4.83 -8.48 9.12
CA GLY A 127 4.34 -8.49 10.50
C GLY A 127 4.99 -7.38 11.33
N GLU A 128 5.42 -7.69 12.56
CA GLU A 128 6.18 -6.75 13.41
C GLU A 128 7.62 -6.52 12.90
N GLY A 129 8.04 -7.25 11.87
CA GLY A 129 9.31 -7.05 11.20
C GLY A 129 10.51 -7.40 12.07
N ARG A 130 11.66 -6.83 11.70
CA ARG A 130 12.94 -7.16 12.30
C ARG A 130 13.29 -6.22 13.45
N TRP A 131 13.82 -6.78 14.53
CA TRP A 131 14.29 -6.06 15.70
C TRP A 131 15.68 -6.54 16.13
N THR A 132 16.38 -5.73 16.93
CA THR A 132 17.62 -6.13 17.59
C THR A 132 17.43 -6.18 19.11
N CYS A 133 17.95 -7.24 19.72
CA CYS A 133 18.05 -7.48 21.15
C CYS A 133 19.52 -7.49 21.53
N GLN A 134 19.91 -6.78 22.59
CA GLN A 134 21.31 -6.75 23.04
C GLN A 134 21.84 -8.15 23.41
N LYS A 135 20.98 -9.03 23.93
CA LYS A 135 21.35 -10.38 24.36
C LYS A 135 21.23 -11.44 23.26
N HIS A 136 20.18 -11.35 22.44
CA HIS A 136 19.83 -12.40 21.48
C HIS A 136 20.12 -12.02 20.02
N GLY A 137 20.71 -10.85 19.77
CA GLY A 137 20.98 -10.35 18.44
C GLY A 137 19.71 -10.03 17.67
N GLN A 138 19.64 -10.44 16.40
CA GLN A 138 18.48 -10.21 15.56
C GLN A 138 17.30 -11.08 15.99
N VAL A 139 16.13 -10.47 16.19
CA VAL A 139 14.91 -11.15 16.61
C VAL A 139 13.69 -10.70 15.79
N PHE A 140 12.69 -11.56 15.74
CA PHE A 140 11.41 -11.32 15.06
C PHE A 140 10.28 -11.54 16.08
N PRO A 141 9.82 -10.50 16.77
CA PRO A 141 8.75 -10.64 17.73
C PRO A 141 7.43 -10.94 17.01
N GLY A 142 6.57 -11.72 17.67
CA GLY A 142 5.19 -11.89 17.22
C GLY A 142 4.34 -10.64 17.44
N LEU A 143 3.10 -10.69 16.98
CA LEU A 143 2.12 -9.61 17.15
C LEU A 143 1.93 -9.20 18.61
N ARG A 144 1.78 -7.89 18.81
CA ARG A 144 1.44 -7.30 20.11
C ARG A 144 0.05 -7.75 20.57
N THR A 145 -0.05 -8.21 21.81
CA THR A 145 -1.33 -8.66 22.36
C THR A 145 -2.21 -7.46 22.76
N ILE A 146 -3.53 -7.70 22.80
CA ILE A 146 -4.50 -6.70 23.28
C ILE A 146 -4.18 -6.26 24.71
N GLN A 147 -3.75 -7.19 25.57
CA GLN A 147 -3.39 -6.92 26.95
C GLN A 147 -2.20 -5.94 27.05
N MET A 148 -1.14 -6.19 26.27
CA MET A 148 0.01 -5.29 26.21
C MET A 148 -0.41 -3.87 25.81
N MET A 149 -1.16 -3.75 24.72
CA MET A 149 -1.62 -2.46 24.22
C MET A 149 -2.57 -1.74 25.19
N SER A 150 -3.47 -2.47 25.87
CA SER A 150 -4.35 -1.86 26.88
C SER A 150 -3.60 -1.27 28.07
N GLN A 151 -2.45 -1.86 28.41
CA GLN A 151 -1.56 -1.41 29.49
C GLN A 151 -0.55 -0.34 29.03
N GLY A 152 -0.63 0.15 27.79
CA GLY A 152 0.32 1.12 27.25
C GLY A 152 1.68 0.53 26.86
N GLN A 153 1.82 -0.80 26.83
CA GLN A 153 3.03 -1.49 26.35
C GLN A 153 2.93 -1.64 24.83
N PHE A 154 3.34 -0.61 24.09
CA PHE A 154 3.18 -0.56 22.63
C PHE A 154 4.34 -1.15 21.84
N ASP A 155 5.54 -1.24 22.40
CA ASP A 155 6.65 -1.93 21.74
C ASP A 155 6.56 -3.44 22.02
N PRO A 156 6.82 -4.30 21.01
CA PRO A 156 6.93 -5.73 21.23
C PRO A 156 8.08 -6.07 22.17
N LYS A 157 8.00 -7.26 22.77
CA LYS A 157 9.06 -7.82 23.64
C LYS A 157 9.95 -8.77 22.86
N CYS A 158 11.17 -8.99 23.35
CA CYS A 158 12.03 -10.04 22.81
C CYS A 158 11.30 -11.40 22.89
N PRO A 159 11.30 -12.21 21.82
CA PRO A 159 10.66 -13.54 21.85
C PRO A 159 11.39 -14.53 22.77
N TYR A 160 12.63 -14.23 23.16
CA TYR A 160 13.48 -15.11 23.98
C TYR A 160 13.68 -14.60 25.42
N GLY A 161 13.01 -13.52 25.84
CA GLY A 161 13.14 -12.98 27.20
C GLY A 161 12.48 -11.61 27.39
N ASN A 162 12.76 -10.96 28.53
CA ASN A 162 12.17 -9.66 28.88
C ASN A 162 13.02 -8.46 28.43
N GLU A 163 14.00 -8.69 27.57
CA GLU A 163 14.91 -7.66 27.08
C GLU A 163 14.17 -6.63 26.21
N LYS A 164 14.59 -5.37 26.33
CA LYS A 164 14.18 -4.32 25.39
C LYS A 164 14.76 -4.62 24.02
N ILE A 165 13.95 -4.37 23.00
CA ILE A 165 14.34 -4.54 21.60
C ILE A 165 14.20 -3.22 20.86
N THR A 166 15.05 -3.02 19.85
CA THR A 166 15.04 -1.81 19.01
C THR A 166 14.66 -2.19 17.57
N PRO A 167 13.77 -1.42 16.90
CA PRO A 167 13.37 -1.76 15.54
C PRO A 167 14.51 -1.63 14.54
N MET A 168 14.52 -2.50 13.54
CA MET A 168 15.40 -2.45 12.38
C MET A 168 14.59 -2.23 11.10
N LEU A 169 15.30 -1.92 10.01
CA LEU A 169 14.68 -1.89 8.69
C LEU A 169 14.27 -3.31 8.27
N SER A 170 13.10 -3.43 7.63
CA SER A 170 12.59 -4.67 7.09
C SER A 170 13.28 -5.00 5.76
N GLU A 171 13.87 -6.19 5.67
CA GLU A 171 14.55 -6.69 4.48
C GLU A 171 13.71 -7.76 3.76
N GLU A 172 13.92 -7.93 2.46
CA GLU A 172 13.04 -8.74 1.63
C GLU A 172 13.04 -10.25 1.93
N PHE A 173 14.01 -10.77 2.70
CA PHE A 173 14.15 -12.20 2.97
C PHE A 173 13.15 -12.73 4.01
N HIS A 174 12.65 -11.89 4.93
CA HIS A 174 11.76 -12.32 6.02
C HIS A 174 10.29 -12.04 5.68
N GLN A 175 9.36 -12.89 6.11
CA GLN A 175 7.92 -12.67 6.04
C GLN A 175 7.24 -13.29 7.26
N ASP A 176 6.24 -12.58 7.80
CA ASP A 176 5.36 -13.04 8.88
C ASP A 176 3.99 -12.35 8.73
N PRO A 177 3.20 -12.72 7.71
CA PRO A 177 1.99 -12.00 7.35
C PRO A 177 0.92 -12.12 8.46
N PRO A 178 0.55 -11.03 9.15
CA PRO A 178 -0.20 -11.12 10.41
C PRO A 178 -1.72 -11.23 10.26
N ASN A 179 -2.25 -11.05 9.05
CA ASN A 179 -3.69 -10.97 8.79
C ASN A 179 -4.03 -11.39 7.36
N GLN A 180 -5.33 -11.54 7.07
CA GLN A 180 -5.85 -11.98 5.77
C GLN A 180 -5.36 -11.13 4.59
N TYR A 181 -5.21 -9.82 4.77
CA TYR A 181 -4.67 -8.96 3.72
C TYR A 181 -3.20 -9.31 3.44
N ALA A 182 -2.36 -9.34 4.48
CA ALA A 182 -0.94 -9.66 4.34
C ALA A 182 -0.70 -11.07 3.81
N ILE A 183 -1.50 -12.06 4.26
CA ILE A 183 -1.45 -13.44 3.75
C ILE A 183 -1.78 -13.43 2.26
N SER A 184 -2.87 -12.77 1.85
CA SER A 184 -3.25 -12.69 0.44
C SER A 184 -2.15 -12.03 -0.42
N LYS A 185 -1.49 -10.97 0.09
CA LYS A 185 -0.38 -10.31 -0.59
C LYS A 185 0.83 -11.21 -0.71
N TYR A 186 1.20 -11.92 0.35
CA TYR A 186 2.31 -12.86 0.29
C TYR A 186 2.02 -14.01 -0.69
N THR A 187 0.78 -14.52 -0.73
CA THR A 187 0.38 -15.51 -1.74
C THR A 187 0.49 -14.96 -3.16
N GLN A 188 0.17 -13.68 -3.42
CA GLN A 188 0.43 -13.06 -4.72
C GLN A 188 1.92 -13.08 -5.09
N GLU A 189 2.83 -12.90 -4.11
CA GLU A 189 4.28 -13.02 -4.37
C GLU A 189 4.67 -14.43 -4.79
N LEU A 190 4.20 -15.44 -4.04
CA LEU A 190 4.47 -16.84 -4.34
C LEU A 190 3.95 -17.21 -5.73
N ILE A 191 2.72 -16.84 -6.05
CA ILE A 191 2.16 -17.06 -7.39
C ILE A 191 3.03 -16.40 -8.45
N ALA A 192 3.32 -15.11 -8.29
CA ALA A 192 4.05 -14.35 -9.30
C ALA A 192 5.45 -14.92 -9.55
N LEU A 193 6.20 -15.20 -8.49
CA LEU A 193 7.58 -15.66 -8.60
C LEU A 193 7.67 -17.14 -8.99
N LYS A 194 6.77 -18.01 -8.49
CA LYS A 194 6.80 -19.45 -8.77
C LYS A 194 6.16 -19.79 -10.11
N LEU A 195 4.95 -19.31 -10.39
CA LEU A 195 4.29 -19.55 -11.68
C LEU A 195 4.96 -18.77 -12.81
N GLY A 196 5.49 -17.58 -12.53
CA GLY A 196 6.33 -16.85 -13.48
C GLY A 196 7.52 -17.70 -13.93
N ARG A 197 8.32 -18.22 -12.98
CA ARG A 197 9.46 -19.11 -13.31
C ARG A 197 9.02 -20.37 -14.04
N LEU A 198 7.96 -21.04 -13.57
CA LEU A 198 7.45 -22.28 -14.15
C LEU A 198 7.07 -22.11 -15.63
N ASN A 199 6.48 -20.97 -15.98
CA ASN A 199 6.00 -20.70 -17.34
C ASN A 199 6.95 -19.80 -18.15
N ASN A 200 8.16 -19.55 -17.65
CA ASN A 200 9.14 -18.63 -18.25
C ASN A 200 8.57 -17.23 -18.56
N ILE A 201 7.76 -16.69 -17.65
CA ILE A 201 7.20 -15.34 -17.71
C ILE A 201 7.96 -14.50 -16.69
N PRO A 202 8.86 -13.58 -17.10
CA PRO A 202 9.55 -12.70 -16.18
C PRO A 202 8.59 -11.97 -15.24
N SER A 203 8.77 -12.13 -13.93
CA SER A 203 7.86 -11.58 -12.93
C SER A 203 8.59 -10.82 -11.84
N VAL A 204 8.07 -9.66 -11.42
CA VAL A 204 8.67 -8.83 -10.38
C VAL A 204 7.63 -8.51 -9.31
N VAL A 205 8.00 -8.63 -8.05
CA VAL A 205 7.14 -8.33 -6.90
C VAL A 205 7.55 -7.01 -6.26
N MET A 206 6.57 -6.14 -6.00
CA MET A 206 6.79 -4.81 -5.44
C MET A 206 6.15 -4.69 -4.06
N ARG A 207 6.94 -4.77 -3.00
CA ARG A 207 6.47 -4.56 -1.62
C ARG A 207 6.39 -3.07 -1.33
N TYR A 208 5.24 -2.47 -1.64
CA TYR A 208 5.03 -1.05 -1.40
C TYR A 208 4.96 -0.74 0.09
N SER A 209 5.63 0.34 0.47
CA SER A 209 5.44 0.99 1.78
C SER A 209 4.11 1.77 1.83
N ILE A 210 3.96 2.72 2.75
CA ILE A 210 2.74 3.54 2.82
C ILE A 210 2.76 4.59 1.71
N VAL A 211 2.12 4.24 0.59
CA VAL A 211 2.02 5.11 -0.58
C VAL A 211 0.94 6.16 -0.37
N HIS A 212 1.29 7.43 -0.59
CA HIS A 212 0.32 8.51 -0.57
C HIS A 212 0.64 9.65 -1.54
N GLY A 213 -0.38 10.46 -1.82
CA GLY A 213 -0.28 11.56 -2.78
C GLY A 213 -1.63 11.92 -3.41
N PRO A 214 -1.64 12.91 -4.33
CA PRO A 214 -2.84 13.31 -5.07
C PRO A 214 -3.54 12.11 -5.73
N ARG A 215 -4.88 12.19 -5.89
CA ARG A 215 -5.77 11.12 -6.38
C ARG A 215 -6.10 10.01 -5.38
N GLN A 216 -5.56 10.07 -4.17
CA GLN A 216 -5.95 9.14 -3.10
C GLN A 216 -7.44 9.30 -2.78
N SER A 217 -8.18 8.19 -2.73
CA SER A 217 -9.62 8.23 -2.53
C SER A 217 -9.99 8.92 -1.23
N LEU A 218 -10.85 9.94 -1.33
CA LEU A 218 -11.39 10.66 -0.18
C LEU A 218 -12.53 9.92 0.51
N LYS A 219 -13.03 8.82 -0.07
CA LYS A 219 -14.21 8.09 0.42
C LYS A 219 -13.86 6.79 1.12
N ASN A 220 -12.86 6.06 0.63
CA ASN A 220 -12.49 4.76 1.21
C ASN A 220 -12.04 4.92 2.67
N ALA A 221 -12.68 4.19 3.59
CA ALA A 221 -12.44 4.23 5.04
C ALA A 221 -10.97 3.96 5.40
N TYR A 222 -10.25 3.16 4.60
CA TYR A 222 -8.87 2.73 4.86
C TYR A 222 -7.80 3.59 4.18
N SER A 223 -8.16 4.77 3.65
CA SER A 223 -7.24 5.63 2.89
C SER A 223 -6.16 6.37 3.73
N GLY A 224 -5.44 5.69 4.62
CA GLY A 224 -4.18 6.15 5.22
C GLY A 224 -4.24 7.36 6.17
N ALA A 225 -3.18 7.54 6.97
CA ALA A 225 -3.09 8.62 7.96
C ALA A 225 -3.08 10.01 7.31
N LEU A 226 -2.39 10.19 6.18
CA LEU A 226 -2.33 11.49 5.47
C LEU A 226 -3.73 12.02 5.15
N ARG A 227 -4.61 11.18 4.58
CA ARG A 227 -5.99 11.57 4.31
C ARG A 227 -6.73 11.88 5.59
N ILE A 228 -6.79 10.93 6.53
CA ILE A 228 -7.63 11.04 7.73
C ILE A 228 -7.26 12.32 8.51
N PHE A 229 -5.97 12.57 8.69
CA PHE A 229 -5.49 13.73 9.42
C PHE A 229 -5.79 15.03 8.66
N THR A 230 -5.52 15.08 7.36
CA THR A 230 -5.82 16.26 6.53
C THR A 230 -7.30 16.61 6.59
N LEU A 231 -8.19 15.62 6.42
CA LEU A 231 -9.63 15.85 6.38
C LEU A 231 -10.20 16.24 7.76
N LYS A 232 -9.76 15.59 8.85
CA LYS A 232 -10.12 16.00 10.22
C LYS A 232 -9.69 17.44 10.50
N MET A 233 -8.46 17.81 10.14
CA MET A 233 -7.95 19.16 10.39
C MET A 233 -8.62 20.23 9.52
N LEU A 234 -8.98 19.91 8.28
CA LEU A 234 -9.79 20.80 7.44
C LEU A 234 -11.18 21.03 8.05
N ALA A 235 -11.76 20.01 8.68
CA ALA A 235 -13.01 20.08 9.45
C ALA A 235 -12.82 20.65 10.88
N ASN A 236 -11.65 21.20 11.22
CA ASN A 236 -11.33 21.75 12.54
C ASN A 236 -11.45 20.74 13.70
N HIS A 237 -11.24 19.45 13.44
CA HIS A 237 -11.20 18.39 14.43
C HIS A 237 -9.76 17.88 14.66
N ASN A 238 -9.52 17.34 15.85
CA ASN A 238 -8.25 16.68 16.17
C ASN A 238 -8.11 15.38 15.34
N PRO A 239 -6.91 15.09 14.81
CA PRO A 239 -6.64 13.80 14.17
C PRO A 239 -6.65 12.66 15.20
N PRO A 240 -7.10 11.44 14.82
CA PRO A 240 -7.03 10.28 15.70
C PRO A 240 -5.59 9.74 15.78
N ILE A 241 -4.80 10.26 16.72
CA ILE A 241 -3.45 9.75 17.00
C ILE A 241 -3.59 8.59 17.99
N PHE A 242 -3.34 7.37 17.53
CA PHE A 242 -3.43 6.15 18.34
C PHE A 242 -2.16 5.90 19.15
N GLU A 243 -2.28 5.06 20.18
CA GLU A 243 -1.19 4.68 21.09
C GLU A 243 -0.53 5.93 21.70
N ASP A 244 0.80 5.98 21.67
CA ASP A 244 1.65 7.11 22.06
C ASP A 244 2.01 8.03 20.86
N GLY A 245 1.52 7.73 19.65
CA GLY A 245 1.87 8.45 18.42
C GLY A 245 3.30 8.20 17.90
N LEU A 246 4.09 7.32 18.54
CA LEU A 246 5.49 7.05 18.23
C LEU A 246 5.69 5.85 17.29
N SER A 247 4.60 5.19 16.89
CA SER A 247 4.58 4.22 15.80
C SER A 247 5.32 4.80 14.59
N ARG A 248 6.30 4.06 14.06
CA ARG A 248 7.21 4.50 12.98
C ARG A 248 6.72 3.92 11.66
N ARG A 249 6.69 4.76 10.63
CA ARG A 249 6.20 4.44 9.30
C ARG A 249 7.15 4.97 8.23
N ASP A 250 7.33 4.19 7.18
CA ASP A 250 7.94 4.64 5.94
C ASP A 250 6.83 5.13 4.99
N TYR A 251 6.74 6.45 4.82
CA TYR A 251 5.84 7.09 3.87
C TYR A 251 6.55 7.32 2.54
N ILE A 252 5.88 7.01 1.43
CA ILE A 252 6.45 7.17 0.09
C ILE A 252 5.50 7.89 -0.86
N SER A 253 6.08 8.77 -1.68
CA SER A 253 5.41 9.46 -2.77
C SER A 253 4.88 8.49 -3.82
N VAL A 254 3.61 8.65 -4.20
CA VAL A 254 3.02 7.89 -5.32
C VAL A 254 3.79 8.05 -6.63
N TYR A 255 4.44 9.20 -6.84
CA TYR A 255 5.29 9.44 -8.01
C TYR A 255 6.57 8.59 -7.99
N ASP A 256 7.14 8.36 -6.80
CA ASP A 256 8.33 7.50 -6.63
C ASP A 256 7.99 6.03 -6.88
N VAL A 257 6.80 5.59 -6.44
CA VAL A 257 6.28 4.25 -6.73
C VAL A 257 6.02 4.08 -8.23
N ALA A 258 5.44 5.06 -8.91
CA ALA A 258 5.24 5.02 -10.36
C ALA A 258 6.57 4.89 -11.12
N ARG A 259 7.60 5.64 -10.72
CA ARG A 259 8.97 5.51 -11.25
C ARG A 259 9.58 4.12 -10.97
N ALA A 260 9.32 3.55 -9.79
CA ALA A 260 9.79 2.21 -9.43
C ALA A 260 9.16 1.14 -10.33
N ASN A 261 7.83 1.22 -10.53
CA ASN A 261 7.09 0.30 -11.41
C ASN A 261 7.61 0.35 -12.85
N ALA A 262 7.81 1.57 -13.39
CA ALA A 262 8.36 1.73 -14.72
C ALA A 262 9.78 1.14 -14.84
N LEU A 263 10.64 1.35 -13.84
CA LEU A 263 11.97 0.74 -13.84
C LEU A 263 11.93 -0.80 -13.80
N MET A 264 11.05 -1.39 -12.99
CA MET A 264 10.96 -2.86 -12.90
C MET A 264 10.48 -3.48 -14.20
N LEU A 265 9.59 -2.77 -14.92
CA LEU A 265 9.16 -3.18 -16.25
C LEU A 265 10.35 -3.27 -17.22
N GLU A 266 11.25 -2.28 -17.14
CA GLU A 266 12.39 -2.10 -18.05
C GLU A 266 13.65 -2.89 -17.64
N SER A 267 13.73 -3.40 -16.41
CA SER A 267 14.95 -4.03 -15.87
C SER A 267 14.88 -5.55 -15.88
N ASP A 268 15.75 -6.21 -16.63
CA ASP A 268 15.87 -7.68 -16.60
C ASP A 268 16.58 -8.20 -15.34
N LYS A 269 17.39 -7.34 -14.70
CA LYS A 269 18.00 -7.63 -13.40
C LYS A 269 16.97 -7.79 -12.27
N ALA A 270 15.74 -7.35 -12.50
CA ALA A 270 14.64 -7.47 -11.54
C ALA A 270 13.84 -8.77 -11.71
N ASN A 271 14.09 -9.54 -12.78
CA ASN A 271 13.28 -10.70 -13.10
C ASN A 271 13.33 -11.74 -11.97
N TYR A 272 12.14 -12.19 -11.57
CA TYR A 272 11.91 -13.20 -10.54
C TYR A 272 12.40 -12.83 -9.13
N GLU A 273 12.40 -11.52 -8.84
CA GLU A 273 12.79 -10.95 -7.56
C GLU A 273 11.65 -10.14 -6.92
N ASN A 274 11.74 -9.94 -5.62
CA ASN A 274 10.93 -9.00 -4.86
C ASN A 274 11.75 -7.76 -4.44
N PHE A 275 11.10 -6.62 -4.34
CA PHE A 275 11.75 -5.37 -3.93
C PHE A 275 10.90 -4.58 -2.95
N ASN A 276 11.53 -4.09 -1.91
CA ASN A 276 10.99 -3.04 -1.07
C ASN A 276 10.94 -1.71 -1.83
N VAL A 277 9.78 -1.08 -1.84
CA VAL A 277 9.55 0.21 -2.48
C VAL A 277 9.05 1.18 -1.41
N GLY A 278 10.00 1.86 -0.78
CA GLY A 278 9.78 2.82 0.30
C GLY A 278 10.72 4.01 0.21
N SER A 279 10.55 4.99 1.08
CA SER A 279 11.50 6.10 1.20
C SER A 279 12.78 5.68 1.93
N GLY A 280 12.72 4.60 2.73
CA GLY A 280 13.79 4.20 3.65
C GLY A 280 13.98 5.16 4.82
N LYS A 281 13.03 6.09 5.03
CA LYS A 281 13.03 7.05 6.14
C LYS A 281 11.89 6.73 7.10
N ALA A 282 12.19 6.81 8.40
CA ALA A 282 11.20 6.63 9.45
C ALA A 282 10.58 7.97 9.85
N TYR A 283 9.24 8.03 9.85
CA TYR A 283 8.48 9.12 10.46
C TYR A 283 7.57 8.55 11.53
N THR A 284 7.43 9.21 12.67
CA THR A 284 6.37 8.85 13.61
C THR A 284 5.01 9.31 13.09
N VAL A 285 3.93 8.69 13.57
CA VAL A 285 2.57 9.17 13.31
C VAL A 285 2.40 10.62 13.76
N LEU A 286 3.04 11.00 14.87
CA LEU A 286 3.05 12.37 15.38
C LEU A 286 3.82 13.34 14.47
N ASP A 287 4.93 12.91 13.85
CA ASP A 287 5.68 13.74 12.89
C ASP A 287 4.82 14.08 11.67
N LEU A 288 4.12 13.08 11.12
CA LEU A 288 3.18 13.30 10.02
C LEU A 288 2.06 14.27 10.43
N ALA A 289 1.50 14.11 11.63
CA ALA A 289 0.44 14.99 12.13
C ALA A 289 0.93 16.45 12.28
N LYS A 290 2.15 16.66 12.81
CA LYS A 290 2.79 17.98 12.91
C LYS A 290 3.00 18.61 11.53
N LEU A 291 3.52 17.84 10.58
CA LEU A 291 3.77 18.29 9.21
C LEU A 291 2.49 18.72 8.50
N ILE A 292 1.42 17.92 8.59
CA ILE A 292 0.12 18.26 8.01
C ILE A 292 -0.46 19.52 8.67
N ARG A 293 -0.42 19.61 10.00
CA ARG A 293 -0.93 20.77 10.75
C ARG A 293 -0.25 22.07 10.32
N ALA A 294 1.09 22.06 10.26
CA ALA A 294 1.87 23.20 9.81
C ALA A 294 1.56 23.56 8.35
N THR A 295 1.50 22.56 7.46
CA THR A 295 1.20 22.79 6.03
C THR A 295 -0.22 23.34 5.80
N LEU A 296 -1.17 23.02 6.67
CA LEU A 296 -2.53 23.56 6.62
C LEU A 296 -2.68 24.94 7.27
N GLY A 297 -1.69 25.42 8.04
CA GLY A 297 -1.83 26.61 8.87
C GLY A 297 -2.87 26.44 9.98
N LYS A 298 -2.92 25.25 10.60
CA LYS A 298 -3.91 24.87 11.62
C LYS A 298 -3.27 24.77 13.01
N ASP A 299 -2.44 25.74 13.39
CA ASP A 299 -1.63 25.69 14.62
C ASP A 299 -2.48 25.59 15.91
N LYS A 300 -3.73 26.06 15.86
CA LYS A 300 -4.70 25.94 16.96
C LYS A 300 -5.24 24.51 17.17
N ILE A 301 -5.06 23.60 16.21
CA ILE A 301 -5.50 22.20 16.38
C ILE A 301 -4.54 21.46 17.31
N SER A 302 -5.12 20.87 18.35
CA SER A 302 -4.41 20.07 19.33
C SER A 302 -4.06 18.68 18.76
N LEU A 303 -2.80 18.27 18.88
CA LEU A 303 -2.35 16.91 18.54
C LEU A 303 -2.44 15.98 19.76
N LYS A 304 -3.63 15.91 20.37
CA LYS A 304 -3.87 15.05 21.54
C LYS A 304 -3.91 13.59 21.12
N LEU A 305 -3.36 12.72 21.97
CA LEU A 305 -3.53 11.28 21.84
C LEU A 305 -5.01 10.93 21.99
N SER A 306 -5.47 9.96 21.21
CA SER A 306 -6.86 9.49 21.21
C SER A 306 -7.22 8.68 22.46
N GLY A 307 -6.23 8.17 23.20
CA GLY A 307 -6.44 7.19 24.26
C GLY A 307 -6.93 5.82 23.74
N GLN A 308 -6.65 5.53 22.47
CA GLN A 308 -7.10 4.33 21.76
C GLN A 308 -5.94 3.66 21.02
N PHE A 309 -6.07 2.36 20.73
CA PHE A 309 -5.13 1.58 19.91
C PHE A 309 -5.86 0.78 18.83
N ARG A 310 -5.11 0.32 17.84
CA ARG A 310 -5.63 -0.49 16.72
C ARG A 310 -5.13 -1.93 16.82
N VAL A 311 -6.06 -2.87 16.90
CA VAL A 311 -5.73 -4.30 16.92
C VAL A 311 -5.19 -4.71 15.54
N GLY A 312 -4.06 -5.41 15.51
CA GLY A 312 -3.41 -5.88 14.29
C GLY A 312 -2.65 -4.80 13.50
N ASP A 313 -2.53 -3.58 14.04
CA ASP A 313 -1.60 -2.59 13.52
C ASP A 313 -0.17 -2.95 13.92
N ILE A 314 0.80 -2.67 13.06
CA ILE A 314 2.21 -2.96 13.31
C ILE A 314 2.88 -1.81 14.03
N ARG A 315 3.79 -2.07 14.98
CA ARG A 315 4.41 -0.99 15.74
C ARG A 315 5.35 -0.13 14.89
N HIS A 316 6.30 -0.76 14.22
CA HIS A 316 7.28 -0.09 13.37
C HIS A 316 7.38 -0.78 12.01
N ALA A 317 7.21 -0.03 10.93
CA ALA A 317 7.26 -0.53 9.57
C ALA A 317 8.07 0.44 8.70
N VAL A 318 9.34 0.10 8.46
CA VAL A 318 10.28 0.92 7.68
C VAL A 318 11.08 -0.01 6.77
N SER A 319 11.02 0.21 5.46
CA SER A 319 11.63 -0.68 4.48
C SER A 319 13.12 -0.40 4.29
N ASP A 320 13.94 -1.46 4.25
CA ASP A 320 15.28 -1.36 3.66
C ASP A 320 15.14 -1.32 2.14
N ILE A 321 15.60 -0.24 1.52
CA ILE A 321 15.51 -0.03 0.06
C ILE A 321 16.86 -0.22 -0.65
N SER A 322 17.85 -0.79 0.02
CA SER A 322 19.20 -0.98 -0.51
C SER A 322 19.20 -1.89 -1.75
N LYS A 323 18.36 -2.93 -1.77
CA LYS A 323 18.21 -3.83 -2.94
C LYS A 323 17.73 -3.08 -4.17
N LEU A 324 16.68 -2.27 -4.03
CA LEU A 324 16.12 -1.46 -5.11
C LEU A 324 17.06 -0.31 -5.53
N LYS A 325 17.85 0.24 -4.60
CA LYS A 325 18.92 1.22 -4.91
C LYS A 325 20.02 0.67 -5.81
N LYS A 326 20.43 -0.59 -5.60
CA LYS A 326 21.47 -1.24 -6.41
C LYS A 326 21.09 -1.39 -7.88
N ILE A 327 19.80 -1.43 -8.19
CA ILE A 327 19.29 -1.49 -9.58
C ILE A 327 18.96 -0.11 -10.18
N GLY A 328 19.40 0.98 -9.52
CA GLY A 328 19.36 2.33 -10.09
C GLY A 328 18.17 3.19 -9.67
N TRP A 329 17.30 2.72 -8.78
CA TRP A 329 16.17 3.51 -8.28
C TRP A 329 16.51 4.25 -6.98
N ARG A 330 16.06 5.50 -6.85
CA ARG A 330 16.11 6.24 -5.59
C ARG A 330 14.83 7.07 -5.45
N PRO A 331 14.27 7.21 -4.22
CA PRO A 331 13.17 8.12 -3.99
C PRO A 331 13.64 9.57 -4.21
N GLN A 332 12.81 10.38 -4.87
CA GLN A 332 13.12 11.75 -5.29
C GLN A 332 12.24 12.80 -4.61
N ASP A 333 11.07 12.43 -4.12
CA ASP A 333 10.18 13.36 -3.41
C ASP A 333 10.37 13.23 -1.89
N SER A 334 10.49 14.37 -1.20
CA SER A 334 10.45 14.41 0.26
C SER A 334 9.02 14.30 0.78
N GLU A 335 8.87 13.95 2.06
CA GLU A 335 7.56 13.82 2.70
C GLU A 335 6.84 15.19 2.76
N GLU A 336 7.57 16.26 3.04
CA GLU A 336 7.04 17.64 3.03
C GLU A 336 6.51 18.04 1.65
N LYS A 337 7.24 17.67 0.59
CA LYS A 337 6.85 17.97 -0.79
C LYS A 337 5.58 17.23 -1.19
N ILE A 338 5.45 15.95 -0.84
CA ILE A 338 4.25 15.17 -1.18
C ILE A 338 3.04 15.58 -0.34
N VAL A 339 3.21 15.88 0.95
CA VAL A 339 2.15 16.43 1.81
C VAL A 339 1.62 17.75 1.27
N LYS A 340 2.51 18.67 0.86
CA LYS A 340 2.11 19.95 0.23
C LYS A 340 1.34 19.74 -1.06
N LYS A 341 1.80 18.84 -1.94
CA LYS A 341 1.09 18.48 -3.19
C LYS A 341 -0.29 17.89 -2.89
N TYR A 342 -0.38 16.98 -1.92
CA TYR A 342 -1.63 16.35 -1.51
C TYR A 342 -2.62 17.37 -0.97
N ILE A 343 -2.23 18.23 -0.03
CA ILE A 343 -3.09 19.27 0.54
C ILE A 343 -3.58 20.23 -0.56
N LYS A 344 -2.70 20.66 -1.48
CA LYS A 344 -3.09 21.50 -2.61
C LYS A 344 -4.14 20.82 -3.49
N TRP A 345 -4.02 19.51 -3.69
CA TRP A 345 -4.99 18.72 -4.45
C TRP A 345 -6.31 18.54 -3.70
N VAL A 346 -6.28 18.20 -2.40
CA VAL A 346 -7.47 18.00 -1.55
C VAL A 346 -8.32 19.27 -1.47
N LYS A 347 -7.69 20.45 -1.30
CA LYS A 347 -8.40 21.74 -1.26
C LYS A 347 -9.20 22.07 -2.53
N LYS A 348 -8.90 21.41 -3.65
CA LYS A 348 -9.65 21.56 -4.91
C LYS A 348 -10.80 20.55 -5.05
N GLN A 349 -10.91 19.58 -4.14
CA GLN A 349 -11.95 18.57 -4.18
C GLN A 349 -13.20 19.08 -3.46
N LYS A 350 -14.39 18.65 -3.92
CA LYS A 350 -15.62 18.82 -3.15
C LYS A 350 -15.60 17.85 -1.96
N LEU A 351 -15.64 18.37 -0.74
CA LEU A 351 -15.64 17.59 0.49
C LEU A 351 -17.05 17.61 1.10
N ASP A 352 -17.76 16.49 1.06
CA ASP A 352 -19.04 16.33 1.78
C ASP A 352 -18.78 16.16 3.29
N GLN A 353 -19.50 16.81 4.20
CA GLN A 353 -19.12 16.73 5.63
C GLN A 353 -19.26 15.33 6.27
N ASP A 354 -20.06 14.43 5.69
CA ASP A 354 -20.44 13.14 6.31
C ASP A 354 -19.42 12.00 6.22
N TYR A 355 -18.39 12.09 5.36
CA TYR A 355 -17.51 10.93 5.10
C TYR A 355 -16.57 10.56 6.26
N LEU A 356 -16.23 11.50 7.16
CA LEU A 356 -15.32 11.24 8.29
C LEU A 356 -15.97 10.39 9.38
N THR A 357 -17.27 10.58 9.57
CA THR A 357 -18.02 10.01 10.70
C THR A 357 -18.34 8.53 10.46
N LEU A 358 -18.62 8.14 9.22
CA LEU A 358 -19.01 6.78 8.86
C LEU A 358 -17.87 5.77 9.02
N ALA A 359 -16.67 6.10 8.56
CA ALA A 359 -15.50 5.22 8.65
C ALA A 359 -15.10 4.92 10.10
N GLU A 360 -15.05 5.94 10.96
CA GLU A 360 -14.72 5.76 12.38
C GLU A 360 -15.79 4.97 13.13
N ARG A 361 -17.08 5.21 12.87
CA ARG A 361 -18.18 4.43 13.45
C ARG A 361 -18.09 2.96 13.05
N GLN A 362 -17.78 2.68 11.78
CA GLN A 362 -17.63 1.30 11.29
C GLN A 362 -16.45 0.59 11.96
N MET A 363 -15.27 1.22 12.03
CA MET A 363 -14.10 0.63 12.71
C MET A 363 -14.35 0.35 14.19
N LYS A 364 -15.11 1.22 14.89
CA LYS A 364 -15.52 1.00 16.29
C LYS A 364 -16.51 -0.17 16.41
N LYS A 365 -17.53 -0.24 15.54
CA LYS A 365 -18.52 -1.33 15.53
C LYS A 365 -17.89 -2.70 15.35
N LEU A 366 -16.80 -2.77 14.60
CA LEU A 366 -16.07 -4.01 14.29
C LEU A 366 -14.96 -4.34 15.29
N GLY A 367 -14.77 -3.53 16.33
CA GLY A 367 -13.78 -3.79 17.37
C GLY A 367 -12.31 -3.59 16.96
N VAL A 368 -12.06 -2.96 15.80
CA VAL A 368 -10.71 -2.61 15.30
C VAL A 368 -10.07 -1.51 16.15
N ILE A 369 -10.87 -0.54 16.60
CA ILE A 369 -10.45 0.54 17.51
C ILE A 369 -10.96 0.26 18.92
N ARG A 370 -10.07 0.25 19.92
CA ARG A 370 -10.40 0.01 21.33
C ARG A 370 -9.82 1.10 22.25
N LYS A 371 -10.47 1.36 23.38
CA LYS A 371 -9.98 2.29 24.42
C LYS A 371 -8.88 1.63 25.26
N LEU A 372 -7.93 2.43 25.73
CA LEU A 372 -7.01 2.01 26.79
C LEU A 372 -7.80 1.68 28.08
N SER A 373 -7.33 0.71 28.86
CA SER A 373 -7.85 0.51 30.22
C SER A 373 -7.44 1.70 31.08
N ALA A 374 -8.33 2.17 31.95
CA ALA A 374 -7.93 3.07 33.02
C ALA A 374 -6.85 2.34 33.84
N ILE A 375 -5.67 2.94 33.95
CA ILE A 375 -4.65 2.47 34.89
C ILE A 375 -5.29 2.60 36.26
N LYS A 376 -5.63 1.46 36.89
CA LYS A 376 -5.99 1.43 38.31
C LYS A 376 -4.73 1.51 39.14
#